data_AF-A0A4Z1KI43-F1
#
_entry.id   AF-A0A4Z1KI43-F1
#
_cell.length_a   1.000
_cell.length_b   1.000
_cell.length_c   1.000
_cell.angle_alpha   90.00
_cell.angle_beta   90.00
_cell.angle_gamma   90.00
#
_symmetry.space_group_name_H-M   'P 1'
#
loop_
_entity.id
_entity.type
_entity.pdbx_description
1 polymer ?
#
loop_
_entity_poly.entity_id
_entity_poly.type
_entity_poly.pdbx_seq_one_letter_code
_entity_poly.pdbx_strand_id
1 'polypeptide(L)'
;MNGYFRERSQRARGLRLLKPSTTLPRGVLDGPRRIVDPDSGLVSQETTLRELQVSDYHWDSQFEELLEANWEESDDDQEFTAEEAITAQFKRRKACVPRLVQLSVDSIVKNVSSITYESIKNMPSMQLEFLWRELSKRCVNSFNTWKAFSKALDRQEGALLNQFRYRCSVAEPVPSLSVYTKPLKSATFDFLVHLSITTAFSTSNMVELSALVNLVALEISNPKHGNHVRTAGKQFDTSFGDRVIKTWSEVAAKGKGFKVLRILKLRNFLEITNSCFQYLKDCPALAVFDVKDCGFNGLTQLDAEKLGWEVHPDGALLEILQSDCVKHVMALRASLGLPARPIRRSTAKPLWDKAKITMIPRADVPTLLTGGSSSAARNSAYLQAEEQVRAMERTPAGRAKLKRTGLSHFEAVDYISRKEYRELETWEFRTLTSLNRVGELRIDEDLRAAGLKVGEFVPMVSGELISSIPIASLRIGPELSYTPSRADLHQPFYDGGISDRSLKYTSKNLGVGAKGYVYTRIKIPVAWTRIRQQSDETTDNDASGSGSRPSKRRKVRGDKRQQMGDLLAGVMGVI
;
A
#
# COMPACT_ATOMS: atom_id res chain seq x y z
N MET A 1 -16.76 1.23 34.54
CA MET A 1 -17.45 0.28 33.63
C MET A 1 -16.56 -0.95 33.43
N ASN A 2 -16.56 -1.91 34.38
CA ASN A 2 -15.63 -3.06 34.39
C ASN A 2 -16.33 -4.44 34.42
N GLY A 3 -17.56 -4.57 33.89
CA GLY A 3 -18.34 -5.81 34.05
C GLY A 3 -18.85 -6.51 32.78
N TYR A 4 -18.92 -5.84 31.63
CA TYR A 4 -19.82 -6.31 30.55
C TYR A 4 -19.16 -6.74 29.22
N PHE A 5 -17.83 -6.91 29.18
CA PHE A 5 -17.11 -7.33 27.96
C PHE A 5 -16.44 -8.70 28.05
N ARG A 6 -16.85 -9.56 29.00
CA ARG A 6 -16.14 -10.84 29.25
C ARG A 6 -16.67 -12.06 28.47
N GLU A 7 -17.82 -11.99 27.80
CA GLU A 7 -18.50 -13.19 27.29
C GLU A 7 -18.44 -13.43 25.77
N ARG A 8 -17.85 -12.54 24.96
CA ARG A 8 -17.69 -12.80 23.50
C ARG A 8 -16.25 -12.85 22.97
N SER A 9 -15.26 -12.83 23.86
CA SER A 9 -13.83 -12.82 23.46
C SER A 9 -13.02 -14.01 23.98
N GLN A 10 -13.66 -15.15 24.29
CA GLN A 10 -12.95 -16.32 24.81
C GLN A 10 -12.23 -17.15 23.73
N ARG A 11 -12.51 -16.96 22.42
CA ARG A 11 -11.76 -17.67 21.35
C ARG A 11 -10.42 -17.02 20.95
N ALA A 12 -10.09 -15.83 21.46
CA ALA A 12 -8.86 -15.10 21.09
C ALA A 12 -7.82 -14.99 22.23
N ARG A 13 -7.98 -15.71 23.34
CA ARG A 13 -7.04 -15.69 24.48
C ARG A 13 -6.10 -16.89 24.47
N GLY A 14 -5.38 -17.06 23.37
CA GLY A 14 -4.30 -18.06 23.24
C GLY A 14 -3.01 -17.49 22.66
N LEU A 15 -2.96 -16.22 22.26
CA LEU A 15 -1.78 -15.61 21.68
C LEU A 15 -0.82 -15.17 22.79
N ARG A 16 0.07 -16.07 23.22
CA ARG A 16 1.31 -15.67 23.89
C ARG A 16 2.31 -15.31 22.79
N LEU A 17 2.73 -14.05 22.73
CA LEU A 17 3.93 -13.64 22.00
C LEU A 17 5.12 -14.42 22.59
N LEU A 18 5.49 -15.53 21.94
CA LEU A 18 6.73 -16.21 22.24
C LEU A 18 7.83 -15.49 21.47
N LYS A 19 8.68 -14.76 22.20
CA LYS A 19 9.93 -14.25 21.65
C LYS A 19 10.67 -15.41 20.96
N PRO A 20 11.29 -15.21 19.79
CA PRO A 20 12.01 -16.26 19.09
C PRO A 20 13.00 -16.96 20.04
N SER A 21 12.94 -18.31 20.08
CA SER A 21 13.78 -19.16 20.94
C SER A 21 15.26 -19.10 20.57
N THR A 22 15.56 -18.58 19.38
CA THR A 22 16.91 -18.26 18.93
C THR A 22 16.96 -16.77 18.62
N THR A 23 17.50 -16.01 19.56
CA THR A 23 18.23 -14.82 19.13
C THR A 23 19.37 -15.35 18.27
N LEU A 24 19.33 -15.14 16.95
CA LEU A 24 20.56 -15.09 16.16
C LEU A 24 21.54 -14.25 16.98
N PRO A 25 22.80 -14.68 17.15
CA PRO A 25 23.72 -14.01 18.06
C PRO A 25 23.67 -12.52 17.75
N ARG A 26 23.08 -11.75 18.67
CA ARG A 26 23.15 -10.28 18.69
C ARG A 26 24.59 -9.97 18.35
N GLY A 27 24.82 -9.18 17.32
CA GLY A 27 26.16 -8.85 16.85
C GLY A 27 27.10 -8.65 18.02
N VAL A 28 27.89 -9.70 18.33
CA VAL A 28 29.21 -9.51 18.89
C VAL A 28 30.07 -9.33 17.66
N LEU A 29 29.90 -8.18 17.03
CA LEU A 29 30.91 -7.62 16.16
C LEU A 29 31.82 -6.81 17.08
N ASP A 30 32.97 -7.40 17.35
CA ASP A 30 34.22 -6.74 17.70
C ASP A 30 34.21 -5.83 18.93
N GLY A 31 34.64 -6.39 20.05
CA GLY A 31 35.37 -5.63 21.06
C GLY A 31 36.87 -5.84 20.85
N PRO A 32 37.73 -4.83 21.10
CA PRO A 32 39.18 -5.01 21.02
C PRO A 32 39.60 -6.15 21.95
N ARG A 33 40.17 -7.23 21.41
CA ARG A 33 40.78 -8.26 22.23
C ARG A 33 42.17 -7.79 22.62
N ARG A 34 42.40 -7.63 23.93
CA ARG A 34 43.74 -7.44 24.48
C ARG A 34 44.45 -8.78 24.45
N ILE A 35 45.43 -8.91 23.59
CA ILE A 35 46.34 -10.05 23.59
C ILE A 35 47.56 -9.60 24.40
N VAL A 36 47.78 -10.26 25.53
CA VAL A 36 48.99 -10.08 26.32
C VAL A 36 49.96 -11.15 25.85
N ASP A 37 51.07 -10.72 25.26
CA ASP A 37 52.17 -11.61 24.90
C ASP A 37 52.78 -12.16 26.21
N PRO A 38 52.75 -13.48 26.43
CA PRO A 38 53.18 -14.08 27.70
C PRO A 38 54.69 -13.92 27.96
N ASP A 39 55.51 -13.77 26.91
CA ASP A 39 56.97 -13.72 27.06
C ASP A 39 57.49 -12.29 27.19
N SER A 40 56.79 -11.31 26.61
CA SER A 40 57.20 -9.90 26.64
C SER A 40 56.33 -9.01 27.55
N GLY A 41 55.16 -9.48 27.98
CA GLY A 41 54.20 -8.70 28.77
C GLY A 41 53.52 -7.56 28.01
N LEU A 42 53.78 -7.41 26.71
CA LEU A 42 53.20 -6.36 25.87
C LEU A 42 51.72 -6.65 25.59
N VAL A 43 50.88 -5.64 25.81
CA VAL A 43 49.45 -5.70 25.53
C VAL A 43 49.19 -5.11 24.14
N SER A 44 48.87 -5.96 23.17
CA SER A 44 48.43 -5.54 21.84
C SER A 44 46.89 -5.55 21.76
N GLN A 45 46.33 -4.61 21.02
CA GLN A 45 44.90 -4.60 20.68
C GLN A 45 44.75 -5.09 19.25
N GLU A 46 44.21 -6.28 19.08
CA GLU A 46 43.87 -6.79 17.76
C GLU A 46 42.38 -6.56 17.51
N THR A 47 42.09 -5.65 16.58
CA THR A 47 40.73 -5.46 16.04
C THR A 47 40.58 -6.45 14.89
N THR A 48 40.18 -7.68 15.21
CA THR A 48 39.86 -8.67 14.18
C THR A 48 38.53 -8.29 13.55
N LEU A 49 38.57 -7.46 12.49
CA LEU A 49 37.44 -7.33 11.57
C LEU A 49 37.26 -8.67 10.90
N ARG A 50 36.48 -9.57 11.52
CA ARG A 50 36.04 -10.78 10.85
C ARG A 50 35.08 -10.30 9.77
N GLU A 51 35.57 -10.16 8.53
CA GLU A 51 34.70 -9.98 7.38
C GLU A 51 33.63 -11.06 7.47
N LEU A 52 32.40 -10.67 7.83
CA LEU A 52 31.29 -11.60 7.86
C LEU A 52 31.22 -12.20 6.46
N GLN A 53 31.51 -13.49 6.34
CA GLN A 53 31.34 -14.19 5.08
C GLN A 53 29.86 -14.01 4.70
N VAL A 54 29.62 -13.36 3.55
CA VAL A 54 28.28 -13.00 3.08
C VAL A 54 27.36 -14.24 3.01
N SER A 55 27.94 -15.43 2.85
CA SER A 55 27.26 -16.73 2.89
C SER A 55 26.55 -17.04 4.22
N ASP A 56 27.05 -16.50 5.33
CA ASP A 56 26.57 -16.84 6.68
C ASP A 56 25.42 -15.92 7.12
N TYR A 57 25.15 -14.87 6.34
CA TYR A 57 24.13 -13.88 6.62
C TYR A 57 22.82 -14.20 5.89
N HIS A 58 22.05 -15.13 6.46
CA HIS A 58 20.75 -15.60 5.95
C HIS A 58 19.60 -14.59 6.17
N TRP A 59 19.74 -13.37 5.66
CA TRP A 59 18.71 -12.34 5.78
C TRP A 59 17.42 -12.66 5.02
N ASP A 60 17.51 -13.56 4.06
CA ASP A 60 16.44 -13.90 3.13
C ASP A 60 15.46 -14.95 3.67
N SER A 61 15.71 -15.50 4.85
CA SER A 61 14.79 -16.43 5.52
C SER A 61 13.64 -15.67 6.19
N GLN A 62 12.40 -15.98 5.81
CA GLN A 62 11.23 -15.54 6.57
C GLN A 62 11.13 -16.37 7.85
N PHE A 63 11.29 -15.73 9.01
CA PHE A 63 10.80 -16.31 10.26
C PHE A 63 9.42 -15.70 10.51
N GLU A 64 8.36 -16.46 10.25
CA GLU A 64 7.07 -16.12 10.86
C GLU A 64 7.26 -16.34 12.37
N GLU A 65 6.98 -15.32 13.18
CA GLU A 65 6.99 -15.46 14.63
C GLU A 65 5.99 -16.57 14.96
N LEU A 66 6.50 -17.75 15.31
CA LEU A 66 5.74 -18.98 15.47
C LEU A 66 4.57 -18.73 16.43
N LEU A 67 3.38 -18.50 15.88
CA LEU A 67 2.12 -18.70 16.57
C LEU A 67 1.82 -20.20 16.61
N GLU A 68 2.73 -20.99 17.18
CA GLU A 68 2.49 -22.41 17.39
C GLU A 68 1.97 -22.65 18.81
N ALA A 69 0.70 -23.02 18.88
CA ALA A 69 0.31 -24.33 19.39
C ALA A 69 -1.16 -24.61 18.99
N ASN A 70 -1.35 -25.69 18.23
CA ASN A 70 -2.64 -26.38 17.96
C ASN A 70 -3.53 -25.85 16.83
N TRP A 71 -2.99 -25.66 15.63
CA TRP A 71 -3.83 -25.68 14.42
C TRP A 71 -3.58 -27.00 13.66
N GLU A 72 -4.21 -28.08 14.13
CA GLU A 72 -4.63 -29.12 13.20
C GLU A 72 -5.75 -28.49 12.37
N GLU A 73 -5.52 -28.26 11.07
CA GLU A 73 -6.61 -28.09 10.10
C GLU A 73 -7.41 -29.40 10.16
N SER A 74 -8.46 -29.44 10.98
CA SER A 74 -9.53 -30.41 10.75
C SER A 74 -10.26 -29.92 9.51
N ASP A 75 -9.97 -30.52 8.36
CA ASP A 75 -10.73 -30.30 7.13
C ASP A 75 -12.19 -30.82 7.24
N ASP A 76 -12.57 -31.34 8.40
CA ASP A 76 -13.92 -31.76 8.74
C ASP A 76 -14.51 -30.81 9.80
N ASP A 77 -15.58 -30.08 9.45
CA ASP A 77 -16.49 -29.38 10.36
C ASP A 77 -17.30 -30.38 11.24
N GLN A 78 -16.65 -31.44 11.76
CA GLN A 78 -17.25 -32.32 12.76
C GLN A 78 -17.04 -31.72 14.15
N GLU A 79 -18.16 -31.30 14.73
CA GLU A 79 -18.26 -30.75 16.07
C GLU A 79 -17.89 -31.82 17.11
N PHE A 80 -16.58 -31.97 17.39
CA PHE A 80 -16.11 -32.88 18.43
C PHE A 80 -16.60 -32.40 19.80
N THR A 81 -17.20 -33.32 20.55
CA THR A 81 -17.62 -33.05 21.93
C THR A 81 -16.40 -32.83 22.82
N ALA A 82 -16.51 -31.99 23.86
CA ALA A 82 -15.40 -31.65 24.76
C ALA A 82 -14.75 -32.88 25.43
N GLU A 83 -15.51 -33.97 25.58
CA GLU A 83 -15.01 -35.24 26.12
C GLU A 83 -14.14 -36.01 25.11
N GLU A 84 -14.40 -35.91 23.81
CA GLU A 84 -13.58 -36.55 22.78
C GLU A 84 -12.24 -35.81 22.58
N ALA A 85 -12.22 -34.49 22.71
CA ALA A 85 -11.00 -33.69 22.65
C ALA A 85 -10.03 -34.01 23.80
N ILE A 86 -10.55 -34.23 25.01
CA ILE A 86 -9.77 -34.65 26.19
C ILE A 86 -9.26 -36.07 25.99
N THR A 87 -10.09 -36.99 25.47
CA THR A 87 -9.68 -38.38 25.24
C THR A 87 -8.64 -38.51 24.11
N ALA A 88 -8.68 -37.62 23.10
CA ALA A 88 -7.68 -37.55 22.04
C ALA A 88 -6.31 -37.03 22.51
N GLN A 89 -6.28 -36.08 23.48
CA GLN A 89 -5.03 -35.55 24.04
C GLN A 89 -4.21 -36.58 24.83
N PHE A 90 -4.85 -37.58 25.45
CA PHE A 90 -4.16 -38.57 26.29
C PHE A 90 -3.73 -39.85 25.56
N LYS A 91 -4.17 -40.08 24.32
CA LYS A 91 -3.57 -41.10 23.47
C LYS A 91 -2.30 -40.55 22.84
N ARG A 92 -1.19 -40.58 23.60
CA ARG A 92 0.17 -40.48 23.04
C ARG A 92 0.28 -41.54 21.95
N ARG A 93 0.06 -41.12 20.70
CA ARG A 93 0.18 -41.99 19.53
C ARG A 93 1.58 -42.59 19.59
N LYS A 94 1.67 -43.93 19.68
CA LYS A 94 2.94 -44.66 19.51
C LYS A 94 3.64 -44.06 18.30
N ALA A 95 4.94 -43.77 18.41
CA ALA A 95 5.76 -43.23 17.33
C ALA A 95 5.58 -44.11 16.08
N CYS A 96 4.67 -43.69 15.21
CA CYS A 96 4.36 -44.41 13.99
C CYS A 96 5.52 -44.11 13.05
N VAL A 97 6.08 -45.13 12.41
CA VAL A 97 7.16 -44.97 11.43
C VAL A 97 6.72 -43.91 10.42
N PRO A 98 7.47 -42.81 10.25
CA PRO A 98 7.08 -41.76 9.31
C PRO A 98 6.90 -42.35 7.91
N ARG A 99 5.78 -42.04 7.26
CA ARG A 99 5.56 -42.46 5.86
C ARG A 99 6.71 -41.94 5.00
N LEU A 100 7.09 -42.66 3.94
CA LEU A 100 8.17 -42.25 3.02
C LEU A 100 8.00 -40.82 2.51
N VAL A 101 6.75 -40.39 2.27
CA VAL A 101 6.41 -39.01 1.88
C VAL A 101 6.86 -38.01 2.95
N GLN A 102 6.60 -38.28 4.23
CA GLN A 102 7.01 -37.41 5.33
C GLN A 102 8.53 -37.30 5.43
N LEU A 103 9.25 -38.44 5.33
CA LEU A 103 10.71 -38.44 5.30
C LEU A 103 11.26 -37.66 4.11
N SER A 104 10.61 -37.74 2.95
CA SER A 104 10.98 -37.01 1.75
C SER A 104 10.79 -35.50 1.94
N VAL A 105 9.64 -35.07 2.45
CA VAL A 105 9.37 -33.65 2.77
C VAL A 105 10.36 -33.15 3.82
N ASP A 106 10.60 -33.90 4.90
CA ASP A 106 11.54 -33.52 5.94
C ASP A 106 12.97 -33.37 5.39
N SER A 107 13.36 -34.25 4.46
CA SER A 107 14.64 -34.14 3.75
C SER A 107 14.71 -32.88 2.86
N ILE A 108 13.64 -32.58 2.12
CA ILE A 108 13.58 -31.38 1.28
C ILE A 108 13.64 -30.11 2.14
N VAL A 109 12.89 -30.06 3.23
CA VAL A 109 12.88 -28.93 4.18
C VAL A 109 14.27 -28.71 4.77
N LYS A 110 14.98 -29.78 5.15
CA LYS A 110 16.37 -29.69 5.64
C LYS A 110 17.34 -29.13 4.60
N ASN A 111 17.02 -29.28 3.32
CA ASN A 111 17.85 -28.86 2.20
C ASN A 111 17.18 -27.73 1.39
N VAL A 112 16.30 -26.93 2.01
CA VAL A 112 15.49 -25.92 1.30
C VAL A 112 16.32 -24.89 0.53
N SER A 113 17.53 -24.59 1.01
CA SER A 113 18.49 -23.69 0.37
C SER A 113 19.03 -24.20 -0.96
N SER A 114 18.94 -25.52 -1.21
CA SER A 114 19.32 -26.16 -2.47
C SER A 114 18.19 -26.17 -3.51
N ILE A 115 16.97 -25.78 -3.14
CA ILE A 115 15.83 -25.76 -4.06
C ILE A 115 16.02 -24.63 -5.06
N THR A 116 16.07 -25.00 -6.34
CA THR A 116 16.16 -24.08 -7.47
C THR A 116 14.94 -24.24 -8.37
N TYR A 117 14.63 -23.20 -9.17
CA TYR A 117 13.58 -23.30 -10.19
C TYR A 117 13.78 -24.52 -11.11
N GLU A 118 15.02 -24.77 -11.55
CA GLU A 118 15.35 -25.91 -12.42
C GLU A 118 15.03 -27.26 -11.78
N SER A 119 15.20 -27.39 -10.46
CA SER A 119 14.89 -28.63 -9.74
C SER A 119 13.38 -28.90 -9.61
N ILE A 120 12.54 -27.87 -9.64
CA ILE A 120 11.10 -28.00 -9.36
C ILE A 120 10.20 -27.75 -10.57
N LYS A 121 10.71 -27.14 -11.66
CA LYS A 121 9.91 -26.76 -12.84
C LYS A 121 9.17 -27.91 -13.53
N ASN A 122 9.65 -29.14 -13.37
CA ASN A 122 9.08 -30.34 -13.99
C ASN A 122 8.16 -31.13 -13.02
N MET A 123 8.00 -30.67 -11.78
CA MET A 123 7.12 -31.33 -10.82
C MET A 123 5.64 -31.01 -11.14
N PRO A 124 4.73 -31.98 -11.01
CA PRO A 124 3.29 -31.73 -11.14
C PRO A 124 2.81 -30.67 -10.16
N SER A 125 1.89 -29.79 -10.59
CA SER A 125 1.40 -28.65 -9.79
C SER A 125 0.87 -29.07 -8.42
N MET A 126 0.14 -30.18 -8.33
CA MET A 126 -0.35 -30.73 -7.06
C MET A 126 0.77 -31.03 -6.05
N GLN A 127 1.93 -31.51 -6.52
CA GLN A 127 3.09 -31.81 -5.66
C GLN A 127 3.82 -30.53 -5.26
N LEU A 128 3.92 -29.56 -6.18
CA LEU A 128 4.49 -28.24 -5.89
C LEU A 128 3.67 -27.50 -4.85
N GLU A 129 2.34 -27.49 -4.97
CA GLU A 129 1.44 -26.89 -4.00
C GLU A 129 1.53 -27.56 -2.64
N PHE A 130 1.57 -28.89 -2.61
CA PHE A 130 1.78 -29.65 -1.38
C PHE A 130 3.09 -29.27 -0.71
N LEU A 131 4.20 -29.26 -1.47
CA LEU A 131 5.50 -28.91 -0.95
C LEU A 131 5.57 -27.45 -0.48
N TRP A 132 5.01 -26.51 -1.25
CA TRP A 132 4.91 -25.11 -0.86
C TRP A 132 4.13 -24.93 0.45
N ARG A 133 3.03 -25.66 0.61
CA ARG A 133 2.22 -25.65 1.83
C ARG A 133 3.03 -26.17 3.02
N GLU A 134 3.78 -27.26 2.86
CA GLU A 134 4.63 -27.81 3.93
C GLU A 134 5.78 -26.87 4.31
N LEU A 135 6.42 -26.23 3.33
CA LEU A 135 7.47 -25.22 3.58
C LEU A 135 6.92 -23.98 4.28
N SER A 136 5.75 -23.52 3.85
CA SER A 136 5.06 -22.37 4.45
C SER A 136 4.61 -22.66 5.87
N LYS A 137 4.06 -23.85 6.15
CA LYS A 137 3.67 -24.28 7.51
C LYS A 137 4.84 -24.24 8.48
N ARG A 138 6.05 -24.55 8.01
CA ARG A 138 7.27 -24.59 8.83
C ARG A 138 8.04 -23.27 8.85
N CYS A 139 7.53 -22.24 8.17
CA CYS A 139 8.15 -20.91 8.10
C CYS A 139 9.62 -20.97 7.63
N VAL A 140 9.93 -21.80 6.63
CA VAL A 140 11.32 -21.94 6.11
C VAL A 140 11.46 -21.35 4.70
N ASN A 141 10.62 -20.36 4.37
CA ASN A 141 10.59 -19.76 3.04
C ASN A 141 11.68 -18.70 2.91
N SER A 142 12.82 -19.10 2.33
CA SER A 142 13.83 -18.14 1.89
C SER A 142 13.32 -17.35 0.67
N PHE A 143 13.91 -16.18 0.38
CA PHE A 143 13.63 -15.45 -0.85
C PHE A 143 13.89 -16.30 -2.09
N ASN A 144 14.98 -17.08 -2.09
CA ASN A 144 15.32 -17.95 -3.23
C ASN A 144 14.29 -19.06 -3.42
N THR A 145 13.81 -19.66 -2.33
CA THR A 145 12.72 -20.65 -2.33
C THR A 145 11.46 -20.01 -2.89
N TRP A 146 11.01 -18.87 -2.33
CA TRP A 146 9.84 -18.16 -2.84
C TRP A 146 9.97 -17.79 -4.32
N LYS A 147 11.14 -17.32 -4.76
CA LYS A 147 11.41 -16.98 -6.15
C LYS A 147 11.30 -18.20 -7.08
N ALA A 148 11.78 -19.37 -6.64
CA ALA A 148 11.63 -20.60 -7.41
C ALA A 148 10.15 -21.03 -7.51
N PHE A 149 9.43 -21.06 -6.38
CA PHE A 149 8.03 -21.48 -6.34
C PHE A 149 7.08 -20.49 -7.02
N SER A 150 7.23 -19.18 -6.83
CA SER A 150 6.42 -18.15 -7.51
C SER A 150 6.55 -18.16 -9.04
N LYS A 151 7.65 -18.73 -9.54
CA LYS A 151 7.89 -18.95 -10.97
C LYS A 151 7.36 -20.30 -11.46
N ALA A 152 7.47 -21.35 -10.65
CA ALA A 152 7.08 -22.71 -11.00
C ALA A 152 5.58 -22.98 -10.81
N LEU A 153 4.96 -22.36 -9.81
CA LEU A 153 3.52 -22.41 -9.60
C LEU A 153 2.86 -21.51 -10.64
N ASP A 154 2.01 -22.12 -11.46
CA ASP A 154 1.21 -21.38 -12.41
C ASP A 154 0.31 -20.38 -11.66
N ARG A 155 0.15 -19.20 -12.26
CA ARG A 155 -0.69 -18.11 -11.75
C ARG A 155 -2.18 -18.41 -11.99
N GLN A 156 -2.63 -19.56 -11.50
CA GLN A 156 -3.96 -20.13 -11.75
C GLN A 156 -4.96 -19.69 -10.67
N GLU A 157 -6.23 -19.91 -10.97
CA GLU A 157 -7.33 -19.76 -10.03
C GLU A 157 -7.08 -20.57 -8.75
N GLY A 158 -7.30 -19.97 -7.59
CA GLY A 158 -7.16 -20.64 -6.29
C GLY A 158 -5.76 -20.59 -5.67
N ALA A 159 -4.77 -20.03 -6.36
CA ALA A 159 -3.44 -19.76 -5.81
C ALA A 159 -3.52 -18.92 -4.51
N LEU A 160 -2.58 -19.11 -3.59
CA LEU A 160 -2.53 -18.33 -2.34
C LEU A 160 -1.78 -17.02 -2.53
N LEU A 161 -2.19 -15.96 -1.82
CA LEU A 161 -1.54 -14.65 -1.91
C LEU A 161 -0.04 -14.70 -1.57
N ASN A 162 0.39 -15.55 -0.64
CA ASN A 162 1.80 -15.74 -0.29
C ASN A 162 2.66 -16.32 -1.43
N GLN A 163 2.06 -16.88 -2.48
CA GLN A 163 2.77 -17.28 -3.70
C GLN A 163 3.06 -16.06 -4.60
N PHE A 164 2.25 -15.00 -4.49
CA PHE A 164 2.40 -13.76 -5.25
C PHE A 164 3.14 -12.66 -4.46
N ARG A 165 3.32 -12.83 -3.16
CA ARG A 165 3.92 -11.83 -2.29
C ARG A 165 4.99 -12.45 -1.39
N TYR A 166 6.17 -11.88 -1.44
CA TYR A 166 7.21 -12.09 -0.44
C TYR A 166 7.43 -10.82 0.37
N ARG A 167 7.69 -10.99 1.67
CA ARG A 167 7.93 -9.89 2.61
C ARG A 167 9.10 -10.24 3.50
N CYS A 168 10.11 -9.37 3.56
CA CYS A 168 11.20 -9.46 4.53
C CYS A 168 11.51 -8.09 5.11
N SER A 169 11.92 -8.05 6.37
CA SER A 169 12.36 -6.83 7.05
C SER A 169 13.65 -7.11 7.80
N VAL A 170 14.70 -6.35 7.50
CA VAL A 170 16.02 -6.43 8.13
C VAL A 170 16.21 -5.19 8.98
N ALA A 171 15.96 -5.29 10.29
CA ALA A 171 15.97 -4.14 11.19
C ALA A 171 17.37 -3.49 11.35
N GLU A 172 18.41 -4.31 11.44
CA GLU A 172 19.79 -3.88 11.67
C GLU A 172 20.68 -4.40 10.54
N PRO A 173 20.71 -3.72 9.39
CA PRO A 173 21.55 -4.15 8.29
C PRO A 173 23.02 -3.93 8.62
N VAL A 174 23.82 -4.97 8.49
CA VAL A 174 25.27 -4.95 8.74
C VAL A 174 26.06 -4.82 7.45
N PRO A 175 25.84 -5.64 6.41
CA PRO A 175 26.59 -5.56 5.16
C PRO A 175 26.17 -4.36 4.31
N SER A 176 26.89 -4.15 3.19
CA SER A 176 26.53 -3.14 2.19
C SER A 176 25.16 -3.40 1.57
N LEU A 177 24.52 -2.34 1.05
CA LEU A 177 23.21 -2.42 0.38
C LEU A 177 23.20 -3.41 -0.80
N SER A 178 24.34 -3.57 -1.47
CA SER A 178 24.51 -4.50 -2.60
C SER A 178 24.25 -5.96 -2.22
N VAL A 179 24.55 -6.37 -0.98
CA VAL A 179 24.29 -7.74 -0.49
C VAL A 179 22.81 -8.06 -0.50
N TYR A 180 21.97 -7.09 -0.10
CA TYR A 180 20.53 -7.22 -0.05
C TYR A 180 19.87 -7.08 -1.43
N THR A 181 20.39 -6.18 -2.26
CA THR A 181 19.77 -5.82 -3.53
C THR A 181 20.18 -6.72 -4.69
N LYS A 182 21.37 -7.35 -4.65
CA LYS A 182 21.84 -8.24 -5.73
C LYS A 182 20.90 -9.43 -5.98
N PRO A 183 20.37 -10.14 -4.96
CA PRO A 183 19.40 -11.23 -5.18
C PRO A 183 18.07 -10.74 -5.77
N LEU A 184 17.66 -9.51 -5.47
CA LEU A 184 16.40 -8.91 -5.92
C LEU A 184 16.38 -8.57 -7.42
N LYS A 185 17.53 -8.62 -8.10
CA LYS A 185 17.62 -8.37 -9.55
C LYS A 185 16.86 -9.44 -10.33
N SER A 186 15.96 -8.98 -11.20
CA SER A 186 15.27 -9.83 -12.19
C SER A 186 15.18 -9.11 -13.53
N ALA A 187 15.98 -9.56 -14.50
CA ALA A 187 15.97 -8.99 -15.85
C ALA A 187 14.76 -9.46 -16.68
N THR A 188 14.20 -10.63 -16.35
CA THR A 188 13.03 -11.22 -17.01
C THR A 188 11.71 -10.76 -16.38
N PHE A 189 11.77 -9.94 -15.32
CA PHE A 189 10.60 -9.49 -14.56
C PHE A 189 9.73 -10.64 -14.03
N ASP A 190 10.35 -11.77 -13.66
CA ASP A 190 9.66 -12.89 -13.00
C ASP A 190 8.89 -12.42 -11.75
N PHE A 191 9.42 -11.39 -11.07
CA PHE A 191 8.82 -10.65 -9.97
C PHE A 191 9.26 -9.18 -10.01
N LEU A 192 8.47 -8.32 -9.36
CA LEU A 192 8.76 -6.91 -9.11
C LEU A 192 9.29 -6.71 -7.69
N VAL A 193 10.00 -5.61 -7.47
CA VAL A 193 10.58 -5.27 -6.16
C VAL A 193 9.97 -4.02 -5.60
N HIS A 194 9.53 -4.11 -4.35
CA HIS A 194 9.26 -2.98 -3.47
C HIS A 194 10.39 -2.90 -2.43
N LEU A 195 11.12 -1.79 -2.42
CA LEU A 195 12.24 -1.58 -1.50
C LEU A 195 11.97 -0.39 -0.57
N SER A 196 12.06 -0.62 0.74
CA SER A 196 11.91 0.42 1.77
C SER A 196 13.19 0.53 2.58
N ILE A 197 13.86 1.68 2.54
CA ILE A 197 15.14 1.92 3.21
C ILE A 197 14.93 2.98 4.30
N THR A 198 15.15 2.60 5.56
CA THR A 198 14.93 3.46 6.74
C THR A 198 16.22 3.71 7.54
N THR A 199 17.36 3.34 6.97
CA THR A 199 18.70 3.59 7.53
C THR A 199 19.68 3.94 6.42
N ALA A 200 20.71 4.70 6.77
CA ALA A 200 21.67 5.21 5.81
C ALA A 200 22.59 4.15 5.22
N PHE A 201 22.84 4.34 3.92
CA PHE A 201 23.90 3.69 3.15
C PHE A 201 24.71 4.76 2.43
N SER A 202 25.89 4.40 1.92
CA SER A 202 26.72 5.32 1.14
C SER A 202 25.98 5.81 -0.12
N THR A 203 26.31 7.02 -0.56
CA THR A 203 25.71 7.61 -1.77
C THR A 203 25.96 6.77 -3.02
N SER A 204 27.10 6.07 -3.11
CA SER A 204 27.36 5.08 -4.17
C SER A 204 26.32 3.96 -4.19
N ASN A 205 26.05 3.36 -3.03
CA ASN A 205 25.02 2.32 -2.90
C ASN A 205 23.64 2.83 -3.33
N MET A 206 23.32 4.08 -3.00
CA MET A 206 22.05 4.69 -3.39
C MET A 206 21.96 4.93 -4.90
N VAL A 207 23.05 5.36 -5.55
CA VAL A 207 23.11 5.49 -7.01
C VAL A 207 22.92 4.15 -7.72
N GLU A 208 23.50 3.07 -7.17
CA GLU A 208 23.40 1.71 -7.71
C GLU A 208 21.98 1.11 -7.68
N LEU A 209 21.05 1.68 -6.91
CA LEU A 209 19.65 1.25 -6.92
C LEU A 209 19.00 1.34 -8.31
N SER A 210 19.48 2.25 -9.17
CA SER A 210 19.04 2.36 -10.56
C SER A 210 19.26 1.08 -11.37
N ALA A 211 20.22 0.23 -10.97
CA ALA A 211 20.46 -1.07 -11.62
C ALA A 211 19.39 -2.13 -11.29
N LEU A 212 18.49 -1.88 -10.34
CA LEU A 212 17.33 -2.73 -10.07
C LEU A 212 16.22 -2.42 -11.08
N VAL A 213 16.34 -2.98 -12.29
CA VAL A 213 15.40 -2.71 -13.39
C VAL A 213 13.95 -3.10 -13.10
N ASN A 214 13.73 -4.08 -12.20
CA ASN A 214 12.43 -4.58 -11.75
C ASN A 214 11.90 -3.86 -10.49
N LEU A 215 12.50 -2.74 -10.08
CA LEU A 215 12.03 -1.92 -8.96
C LEU A 215 10.74 -1.17 -9.33
N VAL A 216 9.63 -1.52 -8.68
CA VAL A 216 8.30 -0.94 -8.93
C VAL A 216 7.92 0.14 -7.91
N ALA A 217 8.43 0.02 -6.69
CA ALA A 217 8.24 1.02 -5.64
C ALA A 217 9.52 1.18 -4.81
N LEU A 218 9.91 2.42 -4.57
CA LEU A 218 11.07 2.78 -3.76
C LEU A 218 10.64 3.77 -2.67
N GLU A 219 10.93 3.43 -1.42
CA GLU A 219 10.75 4.31 -0.28
C GLU A 219 12.07 4.50 0.43
N ILE A 220 12.46 5.75 0.65
CA ILE A 220 13.65 6.08 1.42
C ILE A 220 13.25 7.11 2.46
N SER A 221 13.52 6.78 3.72
CA SER A 221 13.20 7.64 4.85
C SER A 221 14.46 7.91 5.66
N ASN A 222 14.83 9.18 5.79
CA ASN A 222 15.90 9.58 6.68
C ASN A 222 15.38 9.67 8.13
N PRO A 223 15.99 8.99 9.11
CA PRO A 223 15.58 9.12 10.51
C PRO A 223 15.72 10.57 11.02
N LYS A 224 14.66 11.14 11.63
CA LYS A 224 14.69 12.52 12.15
C LYS A 224 15.72 12.66 13.29
N HIS A 225 16.45 13.78 13.31
CA HIS A 225 17.26 14.20 14.46
C HIS A 225 16.36 14.35 15.70
N GLY A 226 16.67 13.66 16.79
CA GLY A 226 15.98 13.86 18.08
C GLY A 226 15.00 12.77 18.50
N ASN A 227 14.80 11.71 17.72
CA ASN A 227 14.18 10.50 18.27
C ASN A 227 15.19 9.84 19.22
N HIS A 228 15.12 10.15 20.51
CA HIS A 228 15.90 9.53 21.60
C HIS A 228 15.64 8.02 21.79
N VAL A 229 14.96 7.39 20.84
CA VAL A 229 14.73 5.96 20.83
C VAL A 229 16.01 5.29 20.37
N ARG A 230 16.55 4.39 21.21
CA ARG A 230 17.79 3.63 20.97
C ARG A 230 17.80 2.78 19.68
N THR A 231 16.68 2.72 18.95
CA THR A 231 16.50 1.99 17.70
C THR A 231 16.42 2.88 16.46
N ALA A 232 16.74 4.18 16.56
CA ALA A 232 16.77 5.05 15.38
C ALA A 232 17.93 4.62 14.45
N GLY A 233 17.62 4.37 13.17
CA GLY A 233 18.60 3.95 12.17
C GLY A 233 19.69 5.00 11.92
N LYS A 234 20.75 4.62 11.21
CA LYS A 234 21.80 5.58 10.81
C LYS A 234 21.21 6.65 9.91
N GLN A 235 21.61 7.90 10.09
CA GLN A 235 21.14 9.03 9.28
C GLN A 235 21.91 9.16 7.98
N PHE A 236 21.20 9.54 6.93
CA PHE A 236 21.81 9.76 5.63
C PHE A 236 22.68 11.00 5.68
N ASP A 237 23.80 10.92 4.96
CA ASP A 237 24.64 12.09 4.71
C ASP A 237 23.90 13.06 3.76
N THR A 238 24.20 14.34 3.92
CA THR A 238 23.78 15.47 3.08
C THR A 238 24.11 15.28 1.60
N SER A 239 25.03 14.36 1.27
CA SER A 239 25.31 13.99 -0.12
C SER A 239 24.16 13.27 -0.84
N PHE A 240 23.17 12.72 -0.10
CA PHE A 240 21.93 12.23 -0.70
C PHE A 240 20.95 13.39 -0.94
N GLY A 241 20.84 13.83 -2.20
CA GLY A 241 19.95 14.92 -2.62
C GLY A 241 19.60 14.83 -4.11
N ASP A 242 19.23 15.96 -4.71
CA ASP A 242 18.81 16.05 -6.13
C ASP A 242 19.81 15.43 -7.12
N ARG A 243 21.12 15.41 -6.78
CA ARG A 243 22.18 14.79 -7.59
C ARG A 243 22.01 13.28 -7.75
N VAL A 244 21.51 12.59 -6.71
CA VAL A 244 21.23 11.15 -6.79
C VAL A 244 20.05 10.91 -7.73
N ILE A 245 18.98 11.71 -7.62
CA ILE A 245 17.83 11.64 -8.53
C ILE A 245 18.26 11.93 -9.98
N LYS A 246 19.11 12.94 -10.20
CA LYS A 246 19.69 13.21 -11.52
C LYS A 246 20.41 11.99 -12.09
N THR A 247 21.26 11.37 -11.29
CA THR A 247 22.02 10.19 -11.73
C THR A 247 21.10 9.02 -12.06
N TRP A 248 20.05 8.79 -11.26
CA TRP A 248 19.02 7.80 -11.56
C TRP A 248 18.29 8.08 -12.88
N SER A 249 17.92 9.34 -13.11
CA SER A 249 17.27 9.82 -14.34
C SER A 249 18.16 9.60 -15.56
N GLU A 250 19.46 9.87 -15.48
CA GLU A 250 20.41 9.63 -16.58
C GLU A 250 20.50 8.13 -16.94
N VAL A 251 20.41 7.24 -15.94
CA VAL A 251 20.39 5.79 -16.15
C VAL A 251 19.04 5.34 -16.73
N ALA A 252 17.93 5.93 -16.27
CA ALA A 252 16.59 5.66 -16.77
C ALA A 252 16.41 6.13 -18.23
N ALA A 253 16.91 7.32 -18.58
CA ALA A 253 16.90 7.86 -19.94
C ALA A 253 17.63 6.96 -20.94
N LYS A 254 18.69 6.27 -20.49
CA LYS A 254 19.42 5.26 -21.28
C LYS A 254 18.70 3.91 -21.37
N GLY A 255 17.51 3.79 -20.78
CA GLY A 255 16.76 2.54 -20.70
C GLY A 255 17.46 1.47 -19.87
N LYS A 256 18.32 1.85 -18.91
CA LYS A 256 19.10 0.91 -18.08
C LYS A 256 18.62 0.82 -16.63
N GLY A 257 17.71 1.68 -16.20
CA GLY A 257 17.18 1.69 -14.85
C GLY A 257 15.72 2.14 -14.77
N PHE A 258 15.08 1.83 -13.64
CA PHE A 258 13.72 2.31 -13.28
C PHE A 258 12.65 2.23 -14.37
N LYS A 259 12.73 1.20 -15.23
CA LYS A 259 11.75 0.99 -16.32
C LYS A 259 10.32 0.85 -15.82
N VAL A 260 10.15 0.27 -14.63
CA VAL A 260 8.86 -0.07 -14.03
C VAL A 260 8.59 0.68 -12.73
N LEU A 261 9.43 1.65 -12.37
CA LEU A 261 9.27 2.39 -11.11
C LEU A 261 8.01 3.25 -11.19
N ARG A 262 6.99 2.91 -10.39
CA ARG A 262 5.69 3.59 -10.34
C ARG A 262 5.56 4.54 -9.15
N ILE A 263 6.15 4.18 -8.01
CA ILE A 263 6.05 4.95 -6.78
C ILE A 263 7.46 5.26 -6.26
N LEU A 264 7.76 6.54 -6.07
CA LEU A 264 8.95 7.01 -5.37
C LEU A 264 8.52 7.80 -4.14
N LYS A 265 8.97 7.38 -2.95
CA LYS A 265 8.72 8.10 -1.70
C LYS A 265 10.03 8.53 -1.05
N LEU A 266 10.17 9.81 -0.76
CA LEU A 266 11.33 10.37 -0.07
C LEU A 266 10.86 11.11 1.17
N ARG A 267 11.46 10.81 2.33
CA ARG A 267 11.08 11.43 3.60
C ARG A 267 12.28 11.98 4.35
N ASN A 268 12.14 13.19 4.89
CA ASN A 268 13.11 13.85 5.77
C ASN A 268 14.47 14.18 5.10
N PHE A 269 14.47 14.59 3.83
CA PHE A 269 15.69 14.96 3.10
C PHE A 269 15.68 16.45 2.71
N LEU A 270 16.51 17.27 3.35
CA LEU A 270 16.55 18.72 3.09
C LEU A 270 17.22 19.06 1.75
N GLU A 271 18.00 18.13 1.21
CA GLU A 271 18.74 18.27 -0.04
C GLU A 271 17.93 17.83 -1.26
N ILE A 272 16.68 17.41 -1.05
CA ILE A 272 15.70 17.13 -2.10
C ILE A 272 14.84 18.38 -2.30
N THR A 273 15.00 19.03 -3.45
CA THR A 273 14.37 20.33 -3.77
C THR A 273 13.46 20.24 -4.99
N ASN A 274 12.76 21.33 -5.32
CA ASN A 274 11.96 21.46 -6.55
C ASN A 274 12.76 21.15 -7.83
N SER A 275 14.08 21.31 -7.80
CA SER A 275 14.96 21.07 -8.95
C SER A 275 14.99 19.60 -9.39
N CYS A 276 14.56 18.65 -8.56
CA CYS A 276 14.53 17.23 -8.93
C CYS A 276 13.51 16.91 -10.03
N PHE A 277 12.46 17.72 -10.20
CA PHE A 277 11.36 17.46 -11.14
C PHE A 277 11.81 17.37 -12.60
N GLN A 278 12.84 18.13 -12.98
CA GLN A 278 13.39 18.08 -14.34
C GLN A 278 14.01 16.72 -14.69
N TYR A 279 14.39 15.94 -13.67
CA TYR A 279 14.98 14.61 -13.81
C TYR A 279 13.91 13.51 -13.81
N LEU A 280 12.82 13.69 -13.04
CA LEU A 280 11.76 12.67 -12.92
C LEU A 280 11.02 12.36 -14.23
N LYS A 281 11.11 13.23 -15.24
CA LYS A 281 10.53 13.02 -16.56
C LYS A 281 11.07 11.76 -17.27
N ASP A 282 12.32 11.39 -16.96
CA ASP A 282 13.02 10.27 -17.63
C ASP A 282 12.63 8.89 -17.08
N CYS A 283 11.80 8.84 -16.02
CA CYS A 283 11.23 7.61 -15.49
C CYS A 283 9.82 7.42 -16.07
N PRO A 284 9.62 6.67 -17.18
CA PRO A 284 8.34 6.65 -17.90
C PRO A 284 7.19 6.06 -17.09
N ALA A 285 7.45 5.02 -16.30
CA ALA A 285 6.43 4.37 -15.47
C ALA A 285 6.11 5.16 -14.19
N LEU A 286 6.84 6.22 -13.84
CA LEU A 286 6.61 6.92 -12.58
C LEU A 286 5.22 7.55 -12.58
N ALA A 287 4.42 7.19 -11.58
CA ALA A 287 3.04 7.63 -11.40
C ALA A 287 2.87 8.50 -10.17
N VAL A 288 3.69 8.26 -9.16
CA VAL A 288 3.60 8.90 -7.86
C VAL A 288 4.99 9.32 -7.40
N PHE A 289 5.08 10.56 -6.95
CA PHE A 289 6.21 11.06 -6.19
C PHE A 289 5.69 11.65 -4.87
N ASP A 290 5.94 10.94 -3.76
CA ASP A 290 5.51 11.32 -2.40
C ASP A 290 6.72 11.85 -1.62
N VAL A 291 6.68 13.14 -1.28
CA VAL A 291 7.77 13.85 -0.63
C VAL A 291 7.28 14.43 0.68
N LYS A 292 7.82 13.97 1.81
CA LYS A 292 7.40 14.43 3.14
C LYS A 292 8.59 14.97 3.93
N ASP A 293 8.42 16.12 4.57
CA ASP A 293 9.43 16.78 5.41
C ASP A 293 10.79 16.96 4.70
N CYS A 294 10.80 17.23 3.38
CA CYS A 294 12.02 17.48 2.60
C CYS A 294 12.28 18.98 2.41
N GLY A 295 13.39 19.36 1.75
CA GLY A 295 13.76 20.75 1.41
C GLY A 295 12.89 21.35 0.30
N PHE A 296 11.61 21.01 0.32
CA PHE A 296 10.65 21.18 -0.74
C PHE A 296 9.63 22.23 -0.32
N ASN A 297 9.52 23.32 -1.09
CA ASN A 297 8.55 24.38 -0.83
C ASN A 297 7.22 24.18 -1.57
N GLY A 298 7.10 23.07 -2.30
CA GLY A 298 5.97 22.81 -3.21
C GLY A 298 6.26 23.39 -4.59
N LEU A 299 5.81 22.71 -5.64
CA LEU A 299 5.60 23.36 -6.93
C LEU A 299 4.25 24.06 -6.89
N THR A 300 4.13 25.19 -7.60
CA THR A 300 2.80 25.72 -7.89
C THR A 300 2.05 24.70 -8.74
N GLN A 301 0.72 24.62 -8.59
CA GLN A 301 -0.10 23.73 -9.40
C GLN A 301 0.17 23.92 -10.91
N LEU A 302 0.33 25.18 -11.36
CA LEU A 302 0.62 25.51 -12.75
C LEU A 302 1.98 24.96 -13.22
N ASP A 303 3.02 25.03 -12.39
CA ASP A 303 4.35 24.54 -12.78
C ASP A 303 4.43 23.01 -12.74
N ALA A 304 3.72 22.38 -11.81
CA ALA A 304 3.57 20.93 -11.79
C ALA A 304 2.80 20.44 -13.03
N GLU A 305 1.69 21.10 -13.39
CA GLU A 305 0.88 20.76 -14.56
C GLU A 305 1.66 20.86 -15.87
N LYS A 306 2.51 21.89 -16.03
CA LYS A 306 3.42 22.01 -17.19
C LYS A 306 4.35 20.81 -17.33
N LEU A 307 4.70 20.17 -16.23
CA LEU A 307 5.53 18.96 -16.18
C LEU A 307 4.70 17.67 -16.16
N GLY A 308 3.38 17.77 -16.28
CA GLY A 308 2.44 16.65 -16.29
C GLY A 308 2.10 16.08 -14.92
N TRP A 309 2.32 16.83 -13.84
CA TRP A 309 2.03 16.43 -12.47
C TRP A 309 0.81 17.17 -11.91
N GLU A 310 -0.01 16.47 -11.14
CA GLU A 310 -1.04 17.04 -10.26
C GLU A 310 -0.51 17.06 -8.82
N VAL A 311 -0.69 18.19 -8.11
CA VAL A 311 -0.14 18.40 -6.77
C VAL A 311 -1.21 18.22 -5.70
N HIS A 312 -0.86 17.47 -4.66
CA HIS A 312 -1.71 17.23 -3.50
C HIS A 312 -0.93 17.57 -2.21
N PRO A 313 -1.02 18.79 -1.69
CA PRO A 313 -0.32 19.17 -0.45
C PRO A 313 -0.97 18.52 0.76
N ASP A 314 -0.13 17.99 1.66
CA ASP A 314 -0.50 17.22 2.86
C ASP A 314 -1.50 16.09 2.60
N GLY A 315 -1.59 15.64 1.35
CA GLY A 315 -2.49 14.58 0.95
C GLY A 315 -1.92 13.22 1.28
N ALA A 316 -2.73 12.35 1.87
CA ALA A 316 -2.36 10.98 2.09
C ALA A 316 -2.44 10.21 0.75
N LEU A 317 -1.30 9.65 0.31
CA LEU A 317 -1.15 9.06 -1.03
C LEU A 317 -2.24 8.04 -1.37
N LEU A 318 -2.54 7.13 -0.46
CA LEU A 318 -3.50 6.05 -0.73
C LEU A 318 -4.90 6.62 -0.94
N GLU A 319 -5.26 7.63 -0.17
CA GLU A 319 -6.55 8.31 -0.19
C GLU A 319 -6.74 9.11 -1.48
N ILE A 320 -5.69 9.79 -1.95
CA ILE A 320 -5.67 10.46 -3.26
C ILE A 320 -5.96 9.43 -4.36
N LEU A 321 -5.21 8.33 -4.39
CA LEU A 321 -5.39 7.30 -5.41
C LEU A 321 -6.75 6.60 -5.32
N GLN A 322 -7.28 6.39 -4.12
CA GLN A 322 -8.64 5.85 -3.94
C GLN A 322 -9.70 6.80 -4.52
N SER A 323 -9.56 8.11 -4.31
CA SER A 323 -10.43 9.12 -4.89
C SER A 323 -10.34 9.12 -6.42
N ASP A 324 -9.13 9.06 -6.96
CA ASP A 324 -8.89 8.99 -8.39
C ASP A 324 -9.51 7.72 -9.02
N CYS A 325 -9.47 6.58 -8.31
CA CYS A 325 -10.16 5.39 -8.77
C CYS A 325 -11.69 5.57 -8.80
N VAL A 326 -12.27 6.33 -7.87
CA VAL A 326 -13.71 6.67 -7.89
C VAL A 326 -14.01 7.56 -9.09
N LYS A 327 -13.22 8.61 -9.35
CA LYS A 327 -13.35 9.48 -10.53
C LYS A 327 -13.27 8.66 -11.83
N HIS A 328 -12.29 7.75 -11.90
CA HIS A 328 -12.11 6.85 -13.05
C HIS A 328 -13.33 5.96 -13.27
N VAL A 329 -13.87 5.34 -12.21
CA VAL A 329 -15.09 4.54 -12.32
C VAL A 329 -16.30 5.37 -12.74
N MET A 330 -16.44 6.60 -12.25
CA MET A 330 -17.52 7.49 -12.66
C MET A 330 -17.43 7.82 -14.15
N ALA A 331 -16.22 8.11 -14.65
CA ALA A 331 -15.98 8.34 -16.07
C ALA A 331 -16.26 7.11 -16.92
N LEU A 332 -15.84 5.93 -16.46
CA LEU A 332 -16.09 4.66 -17.12
C LEU A 332 -17.59 4.35 -17.19
N ARG A 333 -18.35 4.61 -16.12
CA ARG A 333 -19.82 4.49 -16.13
C ARG A 333 -20.45 5.41 -17.17
N ALA A 334 -20.01 6.67 -17.22
CA ALA A 334 -20.49 7.62 -18.20
C ALA A 334 -20.20 7.16 -19.64
N SER A 335 -19.01 6.62 -19.92
CA SER A 335 -18.68 6.08 -21.25
C SER A 335 -19.49 4.84 -21.63
N LEU A 336 -19.96 4.07 -20.64
CA LEU A 336 -20.83 2.90 -20.84
C LEU A 336 -22.32 3.26 -20.87
N GLY A 337 -22.69 4.55 -20.83
CA GLY A 337 -24.09 4.99 -20.77
C GLY A 337 -24.80 4.68 -19.44
N LEU A 338 -24.05 4.30 -18.40
CA LEU A 338 -24.57 4.07 -17.06
C LEU A 338 -24.64 5.39 -16.28
N PRO A 339 -25.59 5.55 -15.34
CA PRO A 339 -25.66 6.77 -14.54
C PRO A 339 -24.38 6.92 -13.71
N ALA A 340 -23.74 8.08 -13.80
CA ALA A 340 -22.60 8.47 -12.98
C ALA A 340 -23.06 8.59 -11.52
N ARG A 341 -22.95 7.48 -10.77
CA ARG A 341 -23.21 7.45 -9.34
C ARG A 341 -21.87 7.49 -8.63
N PRO A 342 -21.68 8.36 -7.62
CA PRO A 342 -20.50 8.28 -6.78
C PRO A 342 -20.51 6.91 -6.09
N ILE A 343 -19.62 6.03 -6.53
CA ILE A 343 -19.47 4.71 -5.93
C ILE A 343 -18.54 4.86 -4.76
N ARG A 344 -19.06 4.58 -3.58
CA ARG A 344 -18.23 4.47 -2.41
C ARG A 344 -17.46 3.16 -2.47
N ARG A 345 -16.14 3.24 -2.62
CA ARG A 345 -15.27 2.09 -2.48
C ARG A 345 -15.19 1.67 -1.02
N SER A 346 -15.16 0.37 -0.77
CA SER A 346 -14.69 -0.15 0.50
C SER A 346 -13.28 0.36 0.75
N THR A 347 -13.01 0.73 2.00
CA THR A 347 -11.66 1.04 2.43
C THR A 347 -10.80 -0.19 2.18
N ALA A 348 -9.62 0.01 1.60
CA ALA A 348 -8.71 -1.09 1.36
C ALA A 348 -8.40 -1.81 2.67
N LYS A 349 -8.46 -3.15 2.66
CA LYS A 349 -8.19 -3.97 3.85
C LYS A 349 -6.84 -4.68 3.69
N PRO A 350 -6.08 -4.87 4.79
CA PRO A 350 -4.94 -5.78 4.76
C PRO A 350 -5.36 -7.13 4.21
N LEU A 351 -4.71 -7.54 3.13
CA LEU A 351 -4.98 -8.82 2.49
C LEU A 351 -4.23 -9.92 3.24
N TRP A 352 -4.95 -10.98 3.61
CA TRP A 352 -4.38 -12.14 4.28
C TRP A 352 -3.50 -12.95 3.32
N ASP A 353 -2.30 -13.32 3.76
CA ASP A 353 -1.32 -14.04 2.93
C ASP A 353 -1.80 -15.46 2.53
N LYS A 354 -2.77 -16.03 3.27
CA LYS A 354 -3.46 -17.29 2.94
C LYS A 354 -4.75 -17.10 2.13
N ALA A 355 -5.08 -15.88 1.71
CA ALA A 355 -6.27 -15.63 0.91
C ALA A 355 -6.09 -16.24 -0.49
N LYS A 356 -7.14 -16.86 -1.01
CA LYS A 356 -7.19 -17.39 -2.37
C LYS A 356 -7.28 -16.24 -3.37
N ILE A 357 -6.52 -16.36 -4.45
CA ILE A 357 -6.54 -15.48 -5.61
C ILE A 357 -7.59 -16.01 -6.57
N THR A 358 -8.38 -15.08 -7.08
CA THR A 358 -9.31 -15.28 -8.18
C THR A 358 -8.79 -14.52 -9.40
N MET A 359 -8.91 -15.08 -10.58
CA MET A 359 -8.42 -14.53 -11.83
C MET A 359 -9.60 -14.01 -12.65
N ILE A 360 -9.57 -12.73 -12.99
CA ILE A 360 -10.64 -12.10 -13.78
C ILE A 360 -10.06 -11.67 -15.13
N PRO A 361 -10.72 -11.96 -16.27
CA PRO A 361 -10.31 -11.43 -17.56
C PRO A 361 -10.20 -9.89 -17.52
N ARG A 362 -9.14 -9.31 -18.08
CA ARG A 362 -8.96 -7.85 -18.11
C ARG A 362 -10.10 -7.13 -18.81
N ALA A 363 -10.71 -7.77 -19.80
CA ALA A 363 -11.90 -7.26 -20.48
C ALA A 363 -13.09 -7.06 -19.53
N ASP A 364 -13.15 -7.81 -18.43
CA ASP A 364 -14.23 -7.76 -17.44
C ASP A 364 -13.95 -6.80 -16.28
N VAL A 365 -12.71 -6.31 -16.14
CA VAL A 365 -12.33 -5.34 -15.09
C VAL A 365 -13.20 -4.09 -15.15
N PRO A 366 -13.48 -3.47 -16.31
CA PRO A 366 -14.43 -2.37 -16.40
C PRO A 366 -15.81 -2.69 -15.82
N THR A 367 -16.35 -3.87 -16.11
CA THR A 367 -17.66 -4.32 -15.63
C THR A 367 -17.66 -4.55 -14.11
N LEU A 368 -16.57 -5.15 -13.59
CA LEU A 368 -16.34 -5.33 -12.17
C LEU A 368 -16.29 -3.99 -11.43
N LEU A 369 -15.46 -3.05 -11.90
CA LEU A 369 -15.26 -1.75 -11.26
C LEU A 369 -16.50 -0.87 -11.31
N THR A 370 -17.32 -0.99 -12.36
CA THR A 370 -18.59 -0.24 -12.49
C THR A 370 -19.74 -0.87 -11.71
N GLY A 371 -19.57 -2.04 -11.09
CA GLY A 371 -20.56 -2.62 -10.18
C GLY A 371 -21.73 -3.31 -10.88
N GLY A 372 -21.48 -4.02 -11.99
CA GLY A 372 -22.50 -4.83 -12.67
C GLY A 372 -23.09 -5.96 -11.81
N SER A 373 -22.40 -6.38 -10.74
CA SER A 373 -22.89 -7.37 -9.78
C SER A 373 -23.32 -6.71 -8.47
N SER A 374 -24.53 -7.03 -8.01
CA SER A 374 -25.29 -6.55 -6.83
C SER A 374 -24.59 -6.59 -5.45
N SER A 375 -23.28 -6.75 -5.36
CA SER A 375 -22.51 -6.80 -4.10
C SER A 375 -22.13 -5.42 -3.57
N ALA A 376 -23.04 -4.45 -3.65
CA ALA A 376 -22.97 -3.27 -2.80
C ALA A 376 -23.48 -3.66 -1.40
N ALA A 377 -22.81 -4.64 -0.76
CA ALA A 377 -22.89 -4.76 0.69
C ALA A 377 -22.41 -3.41 1.23
N ARG A 378 -23.35 -2.53 1.59
CA ARG A 378 -23.08 -1.24 2.22
C ARG A 378 -22.00 -1.49 3.26
N ASN A 379 -20.93 -0.69 3.24
CA ASN A 379 -19.77 -0.86 4.11
C ASN A 379 -20.23 -0.85 5.57
N SER A 380 -20.55 -2.02 6.12
CA SER A 380 -21.30 -2.19 7.37
C SER A 380 -20.51 -1.61 8.54
N ALA A 381 -19.19 -1.77 8.49
CA ALA A 381 -18.24 -1.17 9.43
C ALA A 381 -18.34 0.36 9.47
N TYR A 382 -18.54 1.03 8.33
CA TYR A 382 -18.73 2.48 8.33
C TYR A 382 -20.06 2.88 8.93
N LEU A 383 -21.16 2.21 8.56
CA LEU A 383 -22.48 2.54 9.11
C LEU A 383 -22.50 2.36 10.63
N GLN A 384 -21.89 1.28 11.12
CA GLN A 384 -21.69 1.04 12.55
C GLN A 384 -20.83 2.13 13.20
N ALA A 385 -19.73 2.53 12.55
CA ALA A 385 -18.89 3.62 13.04
C ALA A 385 -19.64 4.98 13.05
N GLU A 386 -20.46 5.25 12.05
CA GLU A 386 -21.27 6.47 11.96
C GLU A 386 -22.31 6.52 13.08
N GLU A 387 -23.01 5.42 13.31
CA GLU A 387 -23.93 5.28 14.43
C GLU A 387 -23.21 5.45 15.77
N GLN A 388 -22.02 4.87 15.92
CA GLN A 388 -21.20 5.00 17.12
C GLN A 388 -20.74 6.45 17.36
N VAL A 389 -20.30 7.17 16.32
CA VAL A 389 -19.93 8.59 16.44
C VAL A 389 -21.15 9.44 16.81
N ARG A 390 -22.30 9.22 16.15
CA ARG A 390 -23.56 9.90 16.49
C ARG A 390 -23.98 9.61 17.93
N ALA A 391 -23.81 8.37 18.41
CA ALA A 391 -24.09 8.01 19.80
C ALA A 391 -23.14 8.74 20.78
N MET A 392 -21.87 8.88 20.43
CA MET A 392 -20.92 9.68 21.23
C MET A 392 -21.33 11.16 21.27
N GLU A 393 -21.77 11.73 20.15
CA GLU A 393 -22.21 13.13 20.07
C GLU A 393 -23.45 13.44 20.91
N ARG A 394 -24.32 12.44 21.15
CA ARG A 394 -25.50 12.60 22.01
C ARG A 394 -25.16 12.74 23.49
N THR A 395 -23.98 12.27 23.93
CA THR A 395 -23.59 12.30 25.36
C THR A 395 -22.56 13.40 25.63
N PRO A 396 -22.60 14.10 26.78
CA PRO A 396 -21.58 15.08 27.15
C PRO A 396 -20.16 14.47 27.21
N ALA A 397 -20.03 13.24 27.74
CA ALA A 397 -18.77 12.53 27.82
C ALA A 397 -18.21 12.14 26.43
N GLY A 398 -19.07 11.67 25.51
CA GLY A 398 -18.67 11.34 24.15
C GLY A 398 -18.26 12.58 23.34
N ARG A 399 -18.99 13.70 23.48
CA ARG A 399 -18.56 14.99 22.89
C ARG A 399 -17.23 15.46 23.43
N ALA A 400 -16.99 15.35 24.74
CA ALA A 400 -15.70 15.68 25.33
C ALA A 400 -14.59 14.77 24.78
N LYS A 401 -14.87 13.47 24.56
CA LYS A 401 -13.94 12.52 23.97
C LYS A 401 -13.60 12.88 22.51
N LEU A 402 -14.59 13.15 21.67
CA LEU A 402 -14.37 13.60 20.28
C LEU A 402 -13.61 14.93 20.23
N LYS A 403 -13.92 15.86 21.13
CA LYS A 403 -13.18 17.13 21.23
C LYS A 403 -11.71 16.92 21.64
N ARG A 404 -11.42 15.97 22.53
CA ARG A 404 -10.05 15.61 22.93
C ARG A 404 -9.23 14.97 21.81
N THR A 405 -9.87 14.17 20.94
CA THR A 405 -9.17 13.62 19.76
C THR A 405 -8.91 14.69 18.70
N GLY A 406 -9.65 15.81 18.75
CA GLY A 406 -9.56 16.90 17.80
C GLY A 406 -10.09 16.54 16.40
N LEU A 407 -10.66 15.35 16.23
CA LEU A 407 -11.19 14.86 14.97
C LEU A 407 -12.55 15.48 14.68
N SER A 408 -12.80 15.84 13.43
CA SER A 408 -14.14 16.09 12.91
C SER A 408 -15.02 14.84 13.00
N HIS A 409 -16.33 15.00 12.85
CA HIS A 409 -17.28 13.88 12.81
C HIS A 409 -16.80 12.79 11.85
N PHE A 410 -16.52 13.16 10.60
CA PHE A 410 -16.15 12.18 9.60
C PHE A 410 -14.75 11.60 9.79
N GLU A 411 -13.77 12.38 10.26
CA GLU A 411 -12.45 11.84 10.64
C GLU A 411 -12.60 10.80 11.76
N ALA A 412 -13.51 11.02 12.71
CA ALA A 412 -13.80 10.06 13.78
C ALA A 412 -14.50 8.81 13.25
N VAL A 413 -15.47 8.95 12.34
CA VAL A 413 -16.13 7.80 11.71
C VAL A 413 -15.13 6.97 10.91
N ASP A 414 -14.28 7.61 10.10
CA ASP A 414 -13.24 6.92 9.34
C ASP A 414 -12.26 6.20 10.27
N TYR A 415 -11.76 6.89 11.29
CA TYR A 415 -10.86 6.32 12.29
C TYR A 415 -11.47 5.08 12.95
N ILE A 416 -12.72 5.16 13.41
CA ILE A 416 -13.40 4.02 14.06
C ILE A 416 -13.63 2.88 13.08
N SER A 417 -14.12 3.19 11.87
CA SER A 417 -14.40 2.18 10.84
C SER A 417 -13.16 1.40 10.39
N ARG A 418 -11.98 2.02 10.51
CA ARG A 418 -10.70 1.42 10.11
C ARG A 418 -9.84 0.93 11.28
N LYS A 419 -10.25 1.17 12.53
CA LYS A 419 -9.39 0.94 13.70
C LYS A 419 -8.84 -0.49 13.73
N GLU A 420 -9.72 -1.48 13.58
CA GLU A 420 -9.35 -2.89 13.60
C GLU A 420 -8.39 -3.26 12.46
N TYR A 421 -8.58 -2.68 11.28
CA TYR A 421 -7.72 -2.95 10.12
C TYR A 421 -6.37 -2.26 10.22
N ARG A 422 -6.30 -1.05 10.79
CA ARG A 422 -5.05 -0.30 10.97
C ARG A 422 -4.07 -1.03 11.89
N GLU A 423 -4.59 -1.71 12.89
CA GLU A 423 -3.78 -2.53 13.81
C GLU A 423 -3.21 -3.78 13.11
N LEU A 424 -3.78 -4.18 11.97
CA LEU A 424 -3.34 -5.29 11.13
C LEU A 424 -2.55 -4.84 9.88
N GLU A 425 -2.36 -3.52 9.67
CA GLU A 425 -1.61 -3.01 8.54
C GLU A 425 -0.15 -3.44 8.67
N THR A 426 0.28 -4.31 7.77
CA THR A 426 1.70 -4.59 7.58
C THR A 426 2.41 -3.37 7.02
N TRP A 427 3.71 -3.32 7.18
CA TRP A 427 4.47 -2.12 6.90
C TRP A 427 4.45 -1.69 5.42
N GLU A 428 4.31 -2.64 4.50
CA GLU A 428 4.20 -2.40 3.07
C GLU A 428 2.76 -2.20 2.59
N PHE A 429 1.76 -2.44 3.45
CA PHE A 429 0.34 -2.48 3.09
C PHE A 429 -0.06 -1.25 2.27
N ARG A 430 0.23 -0.05 2.78
CA ARG A 430 -0.19 1.20 2.13
C ARG A 430 0.43 1.34 0.74
N THR A 431 1.70 0.97 0.59
CA THR A 431 2.45 1.15 -0.66
C THR A 431 2.05 0.13 -1.70
N LEU A 432 1.86 -1.13 -1.31
CA LEU A 432 1.33 -2.15 -2.22
C LEU A 432 -0.11 -1.84 -2.61
N THR A 433 -0.92 -1.33 -1.69
CA THR A 433 -2.29 -0.90 -2.02
C THR A 433 -2.27 0.28 -2.98
N SER A 434 -1.45 1.30 -2.73
CA SER A 434 -1.24 2.41 -3.66
C SER A 434 -0.78 1.92 -5.03
N LEU A 435 0.14 0.96 -5.07
CA LEU A 435 0.63 0.36 -6.30
C LEU A 435 -0.49 -0.36 -7.08
N ASN A 436 -1.35 -1.10 -6.37
CA ASN A 436 -2.52 -1.74 -6.98
C ASN A 436 -3.48 -0.69 -7.55
N ARG A 437 -3.69 0.45 -6.87
CA ARG A 437 -4.51 1.55 -7.39
C ARG A 437 -3.89 2.22 -8.62
N VAL A 438 -2.57 2.37 -8.66
CA VAL A 438 -1.87 2.83 -9.87
C VAL A 438 -2.07 1.84 -11.02
N GLY A 439 -1.94 0.53 -10.76
CA GLY A 439 -2.17 -0.52 -11.76
C GLY A 439 -3.59 -0.52 -12.29
N GLU A 440 -4.57 -0.29 -11.43
CA GLU A 440 -5.98 -0.12 -11.80
C GLU A 440 -6.20 1.11 -12.69
N LEU A 441 -5.70 2.27 -12.26
CA LEU A 441 -5.87 3.55 -12.97
C LEU A 441 -5.17 3.58 -14.34
N ARG A 442 -4.10 2.82 -14.51
CA ARG A 442 -3.30 2.74 -15.75
C ARG A 442 -3.50 1.45 -16.54
N ILE A 443 -4.33 0.52 -16.04
CA ILE A 443 -4.60 -0.79 -16.65
C ILE A 443 -3.30 -1.55 -16.99
N ASP A 444 -2.26 -1.34 -16.19
CA ASP A 444 -0.90 -1.83 -16.40
C ASP A 444 -0.27 -1.54 -17.79
N GLU A 445 -0.74 -0.53 -18.53
CA GLU A 445 -0.22 -0.16 -19.85
C GLU A 445 1.25 0.28 -19.80
N ASP A 446 1.64 0.99 -18.75
CA ASP A 446 3.02 1.41 -18.50
C ASP A 446 3.96 0.22 -18.26
N LEU A 447 3.50 -0.86 -17.61
CA LEU A 447 4.28 -2.09 -17.47
C LEU A 447 4.40 -2.84 -18.80
N ARG A 448 3.34 -2.87 -19.62
CA ARG A 448 3.43 -3.43 -20.99
C ARG A 448 4.41 -2.64 -21.84
N ALA A 449 4.37 -1.32 -21.78
CA ALA A 449 5.31 -0.44 -22.48
C ALA A 449 6.76 -0.65 -22.02
N ALA A 450 6.97 -1.01 -20.75
CA ALA A 450 8.27 -1.40 -20.23
C ALA A 450 8.73 -2.82 -20.64
N GLY A 451 7.91 -3.55 -21.41
CA GLY A 451 8.22 -4.88 -21.95
C GLY A 451 7.77 -6.05 -21.07
N LEU A 452 6.92 -5.81 -20.07
CA LEU A 452 6.47 -6.87 -19.16
C LEU A 452 5.28 -7.61 -19.76
N LYS A 453 5.30 -8.94 -19.62
CA LYS A 453 4.20 -9.83 -20.01
C LYS A 453 3.07 -9.74 -19.00
N VAL A 454 2.26 -8.70 -19.13
CA VAL A 454 1.02 -8.52 -18.37
C VAL A 454 -0.04 -9.43 -19.02
N GLY A 455 -0.29 -10.61 -18.44
CA GLY A 455 -1.20 -11.62 -18.99
C GLY A 455 -2.67 -11.16 -19.09
N GLU A 456 -3.53 -11.88 -19.80
CA GLU A 456 -4.92 -11.45 -20.07
C GLU A 456 -5.82 -11.38 -18.83
N PHE A 457 -5.43 -12.03 -17.74
CA PHE A 457 -6.16 -12.07 -16.48
C PHE A 457 -5.50 -11.16 -15.43
N VAL A 458 -6.32 -10.60 -14.55
CA VAL A 458 -5.88 -9.84 -13.37
C VAL A 458 -6.18 -10.66 -12.12
N PRO A 459 -5.19 -10.87 -11.24
CA PRO A 459 -5.45 -11.48 -9.95
C PRO A 459 -6.24 -10.52 -9.05
N MET A 460 -7.19 -11.08 -8.32
CA MET A 460 -8.05 -10.40 -7.38
C MET A 460 -8.12 -11.20 -6.08
N VAL A 461 -8.07 -10.49 -4.95
CA VAL A 461 -8.22 -11.07 -3.61
C VAL A 461 -9.27 -10.30 -2.86
N SER A 462 -10.30 -10.98 -2.35
CA SER A 462 -11.38 -10.37 -1.57
C SER A 462 -12.05 -9.17 -2.26
N GLY A 463 -12.17 -9.21 -3.59
CA GLY A 463 -12.75 -8.11 -4.37
C GLY A 463 -11.78 -6.97 -4.72
N GLU A 464 -10.51 -7.06 -4.31
CA GLU A 464 -9.48 -6.06 -4.65
C GLU A 464 -8.52 -6.61 -5.72
N LEU A 465 -8.32 -5.82 -6.78
CA LEU A 465 -7.30 -6.11 -7.78
C LEU A 465 -5.90 -6.00 -7.15
N ILE A 466 -5.03 -6.96 -7.45
CA ILE A 466 -3.62 -6.92 -7.04
C ILE A 466 -2.70 -6.90 -8.27
N SER A 467 -1.41 -6.63 -8.04
CA SER A 467 -0.40 -6.70 -9.10
C SER A 467 -0.44 -8.04 -9.83
N SER A 468 -0.45 -7.98 -11.17
CA SER A 468 -0.43 -9.16 -12.05
C SER A 468 0.90 -9.91 -12.06
N ILE A 469 1.93 -9.29 -11.47
CA ILE A 469 3.29 -9.81 -11.35
C ILE A 469 3.60 -9.92 -9.86
N PRO A 470 4.15 -11.05 -9.39
CA PRO A 470 4.53 -11.25 -8.00
C PRO A 470 5.43 -10.12 -7.49
N ILE A 471 5.29 -9.76 -6.22
CA ILE A 471 6.06 -8.67 -5.61
C ILE A 471 6.87 -9.19 -4.44
N ALA A 472 8.18 -8.94 -4.47
CA ALA A 472 9.07 -9.05 -3.33
C ALA A 472 9.20 -7.70 -2.64
N SER A 473 8.75 -7.63 -1.38
CA SER A 473 8.88 -6.45 -0.52
C SER A 473 10.01 -6.65 0.47
N LEU A 474 11.03 -5.81 0.41
CA LEU A 474 12.15 -5.80 1.35
C LEU A 474 12.21 -4.46 2.07
N ARG A 475 12.20 -4.50 3.40
CA ARG A 475 12.55 -3.37 4.26
C ARG A 475 13.97 -3.54 4.81
N ILE A 476 14.75 -2.48 4.77
CA ILE A 476 16.13 -2.42 5.26
C ILE A 476 16.26 -1.24 6.22
N GLY A 477 16.55 -1.54 7.47
CA GLY A 477 16.58 -0.59 8.58
C GLY A 477 15.41 -0.79 9.55
N PRO A 478 15.43 -0.07 10.68
CA PRO A 478 14.46 -0.25 11.75
C PRO A 478 13.08 0.20 11.32
N GLU A 479 12.06 -0.36 11.98
CA GLU A 479 10.70 0.13 11.83
C GLU A 479 10.61 1.55 12.38
N LEU A 480 10.38 2.49 11.47
CA LEU A 480 10.06 3.85 11.84
C LEU A 480 8.62 3.84 12.30
N SER A 481 8.41 3.98 13.61
CA SER A 481 7.08 4.19 14.20
C SER A 481 6.55 5.54 13.70
N TYR A 482 5.93 5.53 12.52
CA TYR A 482 5.13 6.65 12.06
C TYR A 482 3.80 6.53 12.79
N THR A 483 3.62 7.30 13.85
CA THR A 483 2.26 7.63 14.27
C THR A 483 1.62 8.30 13.06
N PRO A 484 0.55 7.73 12.48
CA PRO A 484 -0.13 8.38 11.37
C PRO A 484 -0.51 9.77 11.87
N SER A 485 0.09 10.77 11.25
CA SER A 485 -0.22 12.16 11.55
C SER A 485 -1.68 12.40 11.22
N ARG A 486 -2.28 13.45 11.78
CA ARG A 486 -3.66 13.83 11.42
C ARG A 486 -3.83 14.00 9.89
N ALA A 487 -2.77 14.43 9.19
CA ALA A 487 -2.75 14.51 7.73
C ALA A 487 -2.79 13.15 7.03
N ASP A 488 -2.39 12.07 7.71
CA ASP A 488 -2.49 10.69 7.22
C ASP A 488 -3.88 10.07 7.55
N LEU A 489 -4.82 10.85 8.13
CA LEU A 489 -6.22 10.46 8.27
C LEU A 489 -7.00 10.92 7.03
N HIS A 490 -7.82 10.02 6.49
CA HIS A 490 -8.64 10.28 5.33
C HIS A 490 -9.59 11.46 5.57
N GLN A 491 -9.35 12.58 4.86
CA GLN A 491 -10.38 13.58 4.67
C GLN A 491 -11.42 13.02 3.71
N PRO A 492 -12.68 12.88 4.13
CA PRO A 492 -13.67 12.28 3.29
C PRO A 492 -14.04 13.15 2.09
N PHE A 493 -13.95 12.57 0.89
CA PHE A 493 -14.41 13.15 -0.38
C PHE A 493 -15.95 13.29 -0.49
N TYR A 494 -16.69 13.20 0.62
CA TYR A 494 -18.12 12.87 0.61
C TYR A 494 -19.11 14.04 0.47
N ASP A 495 -18.66 15.29 0.28
CA ASP A 495 -19.59 16.44 0.17
C ASP A 495 -19.69 17.06 -1.23
N GLY A 496 -19.07 16.45 -2.24
CA GLY A 496 -19.15 16.88 -3.63
C GLY A 496 -20.29 16.21 -4.37
N GLY A 497 -21.52 16.69 -4.21
CA GLY A 497 -22.46 16.66 -5.33
C GLY A 497 -21.81 17.29 -6.57
N ILE A 498 -22.39 17.07 -7.75
CA ILE A 498 -21.93 17.53 -9.08
C ILE A 498 -21.43 19.00 -9.14
N SER A 499 -21.74 19.82 -8.14
CA SER A 499 -21.03 21.07 -7.87
C SER A 499 -19.61 20.84 -7.32
N ASP A 500 -18.66 20.87 -8.25
CA ASP A 500 -17.20 20.84 -8.20
C ASP A 500 -16.47 21.75 -7.16
N ARG A 501 -16.96 21.83 -5.91
CA ARG A 501 -16.43 22.71 -4.86
C ARG A 501 -15.84 21.97 -3.65
N SER A 502 -16.15 20.70 -3.41
CA SER A 502 -15.51 19.92 -2.33
C SER A 502 -14.14 19.36 -2.72
N LEU A 503 -13.80 19.39 -4.02
CA LEU A 503 -12.46 19.07 -4.55
C LEU A 503 -11.48 20.24 -4.40
N LYS A 504 -11.93 21.37 -3.85
CA LYS A 504 -11.09 22.54 -3.64
C LYS A 504 -10.25 22.38 -2.37
N TYR A 505 -9.22 21.56 -2.49
CA TYR A 505 -7.92 21.92 -1.91
C TYR A 505 -7.42 23.28 -2.46
N THR A 506 -8.13 23.94 -3.40
CA THR A 506 -7.92 25.34 -3.82
C THR A 506 -8.26 26.39 -2.73
N SER A 507 -7.85 26.14 -1.48
CA SER A 507 -7.43 27.27 -0.65
C SER A 507 -6.43 28.06 -1.49
N LYS A 508 -6.66 29.37 -1.66
CA LYS A 508 -5.72 30.25 -2.36
C LYS A 508 -4.31 30.25 -1.74
N ASN A 509 -4.13 29.59 -0.58
CA ASN A 509 -2.87 29.41 0.15
C ASN A 509 -2.35 27.96 0.10
N LEU A 510 -2.61 27.21 -0.98
CA LEU A 510 -2.06 25.87 -1.22
C LEU A 510 -0.54 25.86 -0.95
N GLY A 511 -0.10 25.12 0.07
CA GLY A 511 1.31 24.83 0.33
C GLY A 511 2.02 25.67 1.41
N VAL A 512 1.44 26.79 1.88
CA VAL A 512 2.09 27.58 2.94
C VAL A 512 2.06 26.81 4.26
N GLY A 513 3.19 26.19 4.62
CA GLY A 513 3.33 25.37 5.82
C GLY A 513 2.95 23.90 5.65
N ALA A 514 2.73 23.43 4.42
CA ALA A 514 2.53 22.01 4.17
C ALA A 514 3.78 21.21 4.57
N LYS A 515 3.58 20.08 5.24
CA LYS A 515 4.66 19.19 5.70
C LYS A 515 5.01 18.15 4.65
N GLY A 516 4.14 17.91 3.68
CA GLY A 516 4.42 17.01 2.57
C GLY A 516 3.63 17.35 1.32
N TYR A 517 4.07 16.77 0.21
CA TYR A 517 3.46 16.91 -1.09
C TYR A 517 3.42 15.54 -1.76
N VAL A 518 2.26 15.18 -2.30
CA VAL A 518 2.13 14.04 -3.19
C VAL A 518 1.89 14.57 -4.60
N TYR A 519 2.69 14.10 -5.55
CA TYR A 519 2.53 14.41 -6.96
C TYR A 519 2.07 13.17 -7.69
N THR A 520 0.98 13.28 -8.45
CA THR A 520 0.46 12.19 -9.27
C THR A 520 0.58 12.55 -10.75
N ARG A 521 0.94 11.56 -11.57
CA ARG A 521 0.99 11.67 -13.03
C ARG A 521 0.10 10.59 -13.62
N ILE A 522 -1.19 10.69 -13.38
CA ILE A 522 -2.18 9.70 -13.81
C ILE A 522 -3.26 10.44 -14.60
N LYS A 523 -3.42 10.06 -15.87
CA LYS A 523 -4.45 10.65 -16.74
C LYS A 523 -5.77 9.92 -16.49
N ILE A 524 -6.68 10.56 -15.78
CA ILE A 524 -8.05 10.05 -15.64
C ILE A 524 -8.87 10.59 -16.82
N PRO A 525 -9.54 9.75 -17.61
CA PRO A 525 -10.43 10.22 -18.65
C PRO A 525 -11.49 11.14 -18.03
N VAL A 526 -11.60 12.37 -18.50
CA VAL A 526 -12.66 13.27 -18.05
C VAL A 526 -13.97 12.76 -18.66
N ALA A 527 -14.97 12.52 -17.82
CA ALA A 527 -16.30 12.20 -18.28
C ALA A 527 -16.84 13.42 -19.03
N TRP A 528 -16.89 13.37 -20.37
CA TRP A 528 -17.59 14.38 -21.14
C TRP A 528 -19.08 14.19 -20.85
N THR A 529 -19.60 14.91 -19.87
CA THR A 529 -21.04 15.15 -19.79
C THR A 529 -21.41 15.82 -21.10
N ARG A 530 -22.09 15.09 -22.00
CA ARG A 530 -22.81 15.72 -23.10
C ARG A 530 -23.78 16.69 -22.45
N ILE A 531 -23.36 17.95 -22.31
CA ILE A 531 -24.26 19.05 -22.01
C ILE A 531 -25.22 19.01 -23.18
N ARG A 532 -26.42 18.52 -22.90
CA ARG A 532 -27.52 18.46 -23.83
C ARG A 532 -27.75 19.92 -24.24
N GLN A 533 -27.14 20.34 -25.34
CA GLN A 533 -27.57 21.52 -26.06
C GLN A 533 -28.99 21.17 -26.50
N GLN A 534 -29.96 21.53 -25.66
CA GLN A 534 -31.32 21.73 -26.11
C GLN A 534 -31.20 22.83 -27.15
N SER A 535 -31.18 22.42 -28.41
CA SER A 535 -31.57 23.27 -29.51
C SER A 535 -32.97 23.77 -29.20
N ASP A 536 -33.08 25.06 -28.88
CA ASP A 536 -34.28 25.84 -29.15
C ASP A 536 -34.55 25.74 -30.65
N GLU A 537 -35.23 24.67 -31.08
CA GLU A 537 -36.01 24.73 -32.31
C GLU A 537 -37.23 25.57 -32.01
N THR A 538 -37.04 26.87 -32.21
CA THR A 538 -38.09 27.84 -32.43
C THR A 538 -38.76 27.48 -33.76
N THR A 539 -39.79 26.63 -33.71
CA THR A 539 -40.78 26.59 -34.78
C THR A 539 -41.80 27.69 -34.51
N ASP A 540 -41.56 28.83 -35.15
CA ASP A 540 -42.62 29.79 -35.49
C ASP A 540 -43.71 29.06 -36.28
N ASN A 541 -44.94 29.13 -35.79
CA ASN A 541 -46.14 29.05 -36.64
C ASN A 541 -47.32 29.71 -35.90
N ASP A 542 -47.57 30.95 -36.31
CA ASP A 542 -48.83 31.65 -36.14
C ASP A 542 -49.96 30.92 -36.90
N ALA A 543 -51.11 30.73 -36.26
CA ALA A 543 -52.38 31.33 -36.67
C ALA A 543 -53.61 30.68 -36.01
N SER A 544 -54.40 31.53 -35.35
CA SER A 544 -55.87 31.52 -35.27
C SER A 544 -56.59 30.38 -34.53
N GLY A 545 -57.27 30.73 -33.44
CA GLY A 545 -58.22 29.83 -32.78
C GLY A 545 -58.91 30.44 -31.57
N SER A 546 -59.88 31.31 -31.84
CA SER A 546 -60.90 31.84 -30.90
C SER A 546 -61.53 30.74 -30.03
N GLY A 547 -61.69 31.01 -28.72
CA GLY A 547 -62.38 30.09 -27.80
C GLY A 547 -62.49 30.64 -26.38
N SER A 548 -63.64 31.23 -26.05
CA SER A 548 -63.93 31.87 -24.77
C SER A 548 -64.10 30.93 -23.57
N ARG A 549 -64.08 31.56 -22.37
CA ARG A 549 -64.87 31.30 -21.13
C ARG A 549 -64.15 30.71 -19.89
N PRO A 550 -64.65 31.02 -18.65
CA PRO A 550 -63.82 31.67 -17.62
C PRO A 550 -63.88 31.01 -16.22
N SER A 551 -63.27 31.68 -15.24
CA SER A 551 -63.35 31.46 -13.77
C SER A 551 -62.49 30.30 -13.24
N LYS A 552 -61.77 30.41 -12.12
CA LYS A 552 -62.09 31.04 -10.85
C LYS A 552 -60.85 31.64 -10.18
N ARG A 553 -61.07 32.83 -9.63
CA ARG A 553 -60.33 33.41 -8.49
C ARG A 553 -60.11 32.35 -7.40
N ARG A 554 -58.87 32.17 -6.96
CA ARG A 554 -58.58 31.91 -5.55
C ARG A 554 -57.46 32.85 -5.09
N LYS A 555 -57.86 33.76 -4.22
CA LYS A 555 -57.07 34.82 -3.60
C LYS A 555 -56.56 34.24 -2.27
N VAL A 556 -55.25 34.03 -2.10
CA VAL A 556 -54.62 33.95 -0.76
C VAL A 556 -53.29 34.70 -0.79
N ARG A 557 -53.42 35.98 -0.44
CA ARG A 557 -52.62 36.81 0.48
C ARG A 557 -51.30 36.26 1.06
N GLY A 558 -50.26 37.08 0.92
CA GLY A 558 -49.18 37.33 1.91
C GLY A 558 -48.01 36.33 1.88
N ASP A 559 -46.74 36.71 2.04
CA ASP A 559 -46.16 37.98 2.41
C ASP A 559 -44.65 37.95 2.08
N LYS A 560 -44.13 39.12 1.66
CA LYS A 560 -42.78 39.68 1.85
C LYS A 560 -41.54 38.77 1.81
N ARG A 561 -40.66 39.04 0.85
CA ARG A 561 -39.26 39.42 1.16
C ARG A 561 -38.68 40.36 0.11
N GLN A 562 -38.12 41.45 0.64
CA GLN A 562 -37.52 42.60 -0.02
C GLN A 562 -36.28 42.25 -0.85
N GLN A 563 -36.22 42.90 -2.01
CA GLN A 563 -35.12 43.71 -2.54
C GLN A 563 -33.70 43.45 -2.01
N MET A 564 -32.84 42.98 -2.92
CA MET A 564 -31.45 43.43 -3.03
C MET A 564 -31.01 43.22 -4.49
N GLY A 565 -31.42 44.16 -5.33
CA GLY A 565 -30.81 44.45 -6.63
C GLY A 565 -30.02 45.74 -6.50
N ASP A 566 -28.95 45.83 -7.29
CA ASP A 566 -28.15 47.02 -7.57
C ASP A 566 -27.13 47.44 -6.50
N LEU A 567 -25.93 46.87 -6.61
CA LEU A 567 -24.68 47.57 -6.33
C LEU A 567 -23.51 46.80 -6.96
N LEU A 568 -22.92 47.42 -7.98
CA LEU A 568 -21.50 47.39 -8.41
C LEU A 568 -21.34 47.32 -9.93
N ALA A 569 -21.64 48.45 -10.57
CA ALA A 569 -21.04 48.89 -11.83
C ALA A 569 -20.39 50.26 -11.59
N GLY A 570 -19.15 50.43 -12.08
CA GLY A 570 -18.30 51.62 -11.87
C GLY A 570 -17.52 51.51 -10.56
N VAL A 571 -16.20 51.66 -10.49
CA VAL A 571 -15.28 52.58 -11.16
C VAL A 571 -13.88 51.99 -10.94
N MET A 572 -12.98 52.02 -11.92
CA MET A 572 -11.55 52.34 -11.74
C MET A 572 -10.92 52.52 -13.12
N GLY A 573 -10.74 53.77 -13.50
CA GLY A 573 -9.73 54.18 -14.47
C GLY A 573 -8.40 54.47 -13.75
N VAL A 574 -7.31 54.22 -14.47
CA VAL A 574 -6.04 54.98 -14.57
C VAL A 574 -5.64 55.81 -13.34
N ILE A 575 -4.56 55.42 -12.67
CA ILE A 575 -3.16 55.91 -12.82
C ILE A 575 -2.22 54.73 -12.55
#